data_AF-A0A0G0G039-F1
#
_entry.id   AF-A0A0G0G039-F1
#
_cell.length_a   1.000
_cell.length_b   1.000
_cell.length_c   1.000
_cell.angle_alpha   90.00
_cell.angle_beta   90.00
_cell.angle_gamma   90.00
#
_symmetry.space_group_name_H-M   'P 1'
#
loop_
_entity.id
_entity.type
_entity.pdbx_description
1 polymer ?
#
loop_
_entity_poly.entity_id
_entity_poly.type
_entity_poly.pdbx_seq_one_letter_code
_entity_poly.pdbx_strand_id
1 'polypeptide(L)'
;MILSSHIIVASAASAQFASRPADLSNSLIVFVVSFISHYALDFIPHWDYHLASIKKFPADNNSYEEKKFIISFRTISSDLFKNLIDGIIGLSGAVLILGFPTDFEKLFLIFIAVFASILPDALEVCYLIFKKFPLTLIHRFHHFTHTRKVFEGRPFFGIISQIISVAIISAVLFLLANWF
;
A
#
# COMPACT_ATOMS: atom_id res chain seq x y z
N MET A 1 -10.13 1.99 -0.63
CA MET A 1 -8.90 2.82 -0.71
C MET A 1 -7.78 1.87 -1.04
N ILE A 2 -6.89 2.21 -1.96
CA ILE A 2 -5.78 1.31 -2.28
C ILE A 2 -4.56 1.86 -1.54
N LEU A 3 -3.96 2.93 -2.05
CA LEU A 3 -2.68 3.46 -1.55
C LEU A 3 -2.76 4.12 -0.18
N SER A 4 -3.81 4.91 0.11
CA SER A 4 -3.84 5.72 1.34
C SER A 4 -3.75 4.89 2.61
N SER A 5 -4.42 3.73 2.64
CA SER A 5 -4.41 2.85 3.81
C SER A 5 -3.02 2.27 4.09
N HIS A 6 -2.33 1.80 3.05
CA HIS A 6 -0.96 1.28 3.16
C HIS A 6 0.01 2.38 3.57
N ILE A 7 -0.08 3.58 2.98
CA ILE A 7 0.81 4.71 3.32
C ILE A 7 0.64 5.11 4.79
N ILE A 8 -0.59 5.24 5.28
CA ILE A 8 -0.87 5.67 6.65
C ILE A 8 -0.37 4.62 7.66
N VAL A 9 -0.71 3.34 7.45
CA VAL A 9 -0.27 2.26 8.34
C VAL A 9 1.25 2.08 8.29
N ALA A 10 1.86 2.17 7.11
CA ALA A 10 3.31 2.11 6.97
C ALA A 10 3.99 3.25 7.73
N SER A 11 3.46 4.47 7.63
CA SER A 11 3.97 5.63 8.35
C SER A 11 3.86 5.46 9.87
N ALA A 12 2.74 4.91 10.36
CA ALA A 12 2.59 4.57 11.78
C ALA A 12 3.59 3.49 12.22
N ALA A 13 3.76 2.44 11.42
CA ALA A 13 4.65 1.32 11.73
C ALA A 13 6.12 1.73 11.74
N SER A 14 6.53 2.63 10.85
CA SER A 14 7.91 3.11 10.75
C SER A 14 8.19 4.36 11.60
N ALA A 15 7.21 4.92 12.31
CA ALA A 15 7.32 6.23 12.96
C ALA A 15 8.51 6.35 13.93
N GLN A 16 8.75 5.33 14.74
CA GLN A 16 9.85 5.29 15.72
C GLN A 16 11.25 5.28 15.09
N PHE A 17 11.36 4.87 13.83
CA PHE A 17 12.61 4.84 13.07
C PHE A 17 12.74 6.11 12.22
N ALA A 18 11.63 6.57 11.65
CA ALA A 18 11.56 7.81 10.87
C ALA A 18 11.80 9.08 11.71
N SER A 19 11.78 8.99 13.04
CA SER A 19 12.18 10.06 13.96
C SER A 19 13.69 10.11 14.26
N ARG A 20 14.46 9.14 13.76
CA ARG A 20 15.93 9.04 13.93
C ARG A 20 16.65 9.57 12.67
N PRO A 21 17.97 9.89 12.76
CA PRO A 21 18.74 10.36 11.62
C PRO A 21 18.69 9.41 10.41
N ALA A 22 18.83 9.97 9.21
CA ALA A 22 18.71 9.23 7.95
C ALA A 22 20.01 8.50 7.54
N ASP A 23 20.60 7.71 8.44
CA ASP A 23 21.71 6.83 8.07
C ASP A 23 21.25 5.61 7.25
N LEU A 24 22.21 4.88 6.67
CA LEU A 24 21.91 3.72 5.81
C LEU A 24 21.11 2.64 6.56
N SER A 25 21.48 2.35 7.81
CA SER A 25 20.83 1.30 8.60
C SER A 25 19.40 1.69 8.93
N ASN A 26 19.19 2.92 9.40
CA ASN A 26 17.87 3.41 9.77
C ASN A 26 16.95 3.53 8.53
N SER A 27 17.47 4.05 7.42
CA SER A 27 16.75 4.14 6.15
C SER A 27 16.30 2.76 5.64
N LEU A 28 17.15 1.74 5.77
CA LEU A 28 16.80 0.36 5.42
C LEU A 28 15.73 -0.22 6.34
N ILE A 29 15.77 0.08 7.64
CA ILE A 29 14.73 -0.34 8.59
C ILE A 29 13.38 0.31 8.22
N VAL A 30 13.36 1.62 7.96
CA VAL A 30 12.14 2.31 7.50
C VAL A 30 11.60 1.66 6.23
N PHE A 31 12.48 1.42 5.23
CA PHE A 31 12.10 0.75 4.00
C PHE A 31 11.47 -0.63 4.24
N VAL A 32 12.15 -1.50 5.00
CA VAL A 32 11.71 -2.88 5.24
C VAL A 32 10.40 -2.92 6.04
N VAL A 33 10.29 -2.11 7.09
CA VAL A 33 9.07 -2.03 7.91
C VAL A 33 7.89 -1.55 7.08
N SER A 34 8.06 -0.48 6.30
CA SER A 34 7.00 0.04 5.44
C SER A 34 6.63 -0.95 4.32
N PHE A 35 7.61 -1.62 3.70
CA PHE A 35 7.36 -2.65 2.68
C PHE A 35 6.59 -3.86 3.24
N ILE A 36 6.98 -4.38 4.40
CA ILE A 36 6.30 -5.51 5.05
C ILE A 36 4.89 -5.11 5.50
N SER A 37 4.72 -3.88 5.98
CA SER A 37 3.41 -3.39 6.45
C SER A 37 2.33 -3.41 5.36
N HIS A 38 2.71 -3.25 4.09
CA HIS A 38 1.79 -3.39 2.96
C HIS A 38 1.13 -4.78 2.95
N TYR A 39 1.95 -5.83 2.90
CA TYR A 39 1.46 -7.21 2.90
C TYR A 39 0.74 -7.59 4.19
N ALA A 40 1.17 -7.04 5.33
CA ALA A 40 0.47 -7.24 6.60
C ALA A 40 -0.96 -6.67 6.54
N LEU A 41 -1.14 -5.51 5.91
CA LEU A 41 -2.45 -4.88 5.75
C LEU A 41 -3.34 -5.62 4.73
N ASP A 42 -2.76 -6.23 3.70
CA ASP A 42 -3.50 -7.05 2.72
C ASP A 42 -4.22 -8.26 3.33
N PHE A 43 -3.71 -8.78 4.46
CA PHE A 43 -4.36 -9.87 5.20
C PHE A 43 -5.63 -9.42 5.93
N ILE A 44 -5.90 -8.12 5.99
CA ILE A 44 -7.11 -7.58 6.60
C ILE A 44 -8.16 -7.41 5.51
N PRO A 45 -9.41 -7.85 5.72
CA PRO A 45 -10.50 -7.60 4.80
C PRO A 45 -10.62 -6.12 4.43
N HIS A 46 -10.41 -5.80 3.15
CA HIS A 46 -10.46 -4.43 2.65
C HIS A 46 -11.24 -4.34 1.33
N TRP A 47 -11.49 -3.11 0.90
CA TRP A 47 -12.20 -2.82 -0.35
C TRP A 47 -11.34 -1.99 -1.30
N ASP A 48 -11.20 -2.50 -2.52
CA ASP A 48 -10.54 -1.81 -3.61
C ASP A 48 -11.56 -1.23 -4.57
N TYR A 49 -11.31 0.00 -5.01
CA TYR A 49 -12.04 0.53 -6.16
C TYR A 49 -11.59 -0.16 -7.45
N HIS A 50 -12.48 -0.16 -8.44
CA HIS A 50 -12.20 -0.74 -9.74
C HIS A 50 -11.18 0.11 -10.53
N LEU A 51 -10.11 -0.56 -10.98
CA LEU A 51 -9.11 -0.04 -11.92
C LEU A 51 -9.51 -0.42 -13.35
N ALA A 52 -9.79 0.58 -14.19
CA ALA A 52 -10.24 0.39 -15.57
C ALA A 52 -9.15 -0.21 -16.48
N SER A 53 -7.88 -0.07 -16.10
CA SER A 53 -6.73 -0.64 -16.78
C SER A 53 -6.49 -2.11 -16.45
N ILE A 54 -7.23 -2.71 -15.50
CA ILE A 54 -7.08 -4.11 -15.11
C ILE A 54 -8.38 -4.87 -15.38
N LYS A 55 -8.33 -5.82 -16.31
CA LYS A 55 -9.44 -6.75 -16.57
C LYS A 55 -9.20 -8.04 -15.81
N LYS A 56 -10.18 -8.42 -14.98
CA LYS A 56 -10.23 -9.71 -14.31
C LYS A 56 -10.99 -10.71 -15.17
N PHE A 57 -10.49 -11.95 -15.23
CA PHE A 57 -11.20 -13.08 -15.78
C PHE A 57 -11.52 -14.07 -14.65
N PRO A 58 -12.73 -14.64 -14.63
CA PRO A 58 -13.08 -15.64 -13.61
C PRO A 58 -12.06 -16.80 -13.67
N ALA A 59 -11.55 -17.16 -12.51
CA ALA A 59 -10.70 -18.34 -12.35
C ALA A 59 -11.47 -19.60 -12.75
N ASP A 60 -10.84 -20.48 -13.54
CA ASP A 60 -11.30 -21.87 -13.65
C ASP A 60 -10.89 -22.61 -12.36
N ASN A 61 -11.53 -23.74 -12.05
CA ASN A 61 -11.60 -24.42 -10.75
C ASN A 61 -10.27 -24.76 -10.04
N ASN A 62 -9.10 -24.41 -10.60
CA ASN A 62 -7.77 -24.58 -9.99
C ASN A 62 -6.74 -23.49 -10.35
N SER A 63 -7.14 -22.34 -10.93
CA SER A 63 -6.23 -21.26 -11.33
C SER A 63 -6.48 -19.96 -10.55
N TYR A 64 -5.44 -19.13 -10.43
CA TYR A 64 -5.55 -17.77 -9.89
C TYR A 64 -6.46 -16.93 -10.79
N GLU A 65 -7.16 -15.91 -10.25
CA GLU A 65 -7.88 -14.92 -11.09
C GLU A 65 -6.91 -14.37 -12.13
N GLU A 66 -7.16 -14.65 -13.42
CA GLU A 66 -6.29 -14.13 -14.46
C GLU A 66 -6.57 -12.62 -14.60
N LYS A 67 -5.53 -11.82 -14.35
CA LYS A 67 -5.57 -10.37 -14.56
C LYS A 67 -4.82 -10.02 -15.84
N LYS A 68 -5.38 -9.14 -16.65
CA LYS A 68 -4.74 -8.58 -17.84
C LYS A 68 -4.70 -7.06 -17.76
N PHE A 69 -3.51 -6.50 -17.97
CA PHE A 69 -3.33 -5.06 -18.10
C PHE A 69 -3.77 -4.59 -19.48
N ILE A 70 -4.61 -3.55 -19.53
CA ILE A 70 -5.10 -2.92 -20.75
C ILE A 70 -4.34 -1.61 -20.96
N ILE A 71 -3.52 -1.58 -22.01
CA ILE A 71 -2.80 -0.37 -22.41
C ILE A 71 -3.73 0.51 -23.22
N SER A 72 -4.43 1.41 -22.53
CA SER A 72 -5.22 2.49 -23.14
C SER A 72 -4.99 3.77 -22.37
N PHE A 73 -4.67 4.85 -23.07
CA PHE A 73 -4.41 6.15 -22.45
C PHE A 73 -5.57 6.60 -21.56
N ARG A 74 -6.82 6.37 -22.01
CA ARG A 74 -8.01 6.77 -21.24
C ARG A 74 -8.14 6.00 -19.93
N THR A 75 -7.92 4.68 -19.94
CA THR A 75 -8.05 3.85 -18.74
C THR A 75 -6.91 4.11 -17.77
N ILE A 76 -5.67 4.20 -18.29
CA ILE A 76 -4.47 4.48 -17.50
C ILE A 76 -4.59 5.86 -16.85
N SER A 77 -4.92 6.91 -17.60
CA SER A 77 -5.03 8.27 -17.05
C SER A 77 -6.14 8.37 -15.99
N SER A 78 -7.27 7.69 -16.18
CA SER A 78 -8.33 7.64 -15.17
C SER A 78 -7.88 6.96 -13.87
N ASP A 79 -7.16 5.84 -13.99
CA ASP A 79 -6.67 5.11 -12.82
C ASP A 79 -5.52 5.83 -12.12
N LEU A 80 -4.61 6.46 -12.87
CA LEU A 80 -3.56 7.33 -12.33
C LEU A 80 -4.16 8.49 -11.55
N PHE A 81 -5.24 9.12 -12.05
CA PHE A 81 -5.89 10.20 -11.32
C PHE A 81 -6.53 9.74 -10.00
N LYS A 82 -7.19 8.57 -9.99
CA LYS A 82 -7.73 7.98 -8.75
C LYS A 82 -6.61 7.67 -7.75
N ASN A 83 -5.55 7.01 -8.21
CA ASN A 83 -4.38 6.67 -7.39
C ASN A 83 -3.65 7.92 -6.91
N LEU A 84 -3.62 9.00 -7.70
CA LEU A 84 -3.03 10.27 -7.29
C LEU A 84 -3.82 10.90 -6.14
N ILE A 85 -5.15 10.98 -6.25
CA ILE A 85 -6.00 11.50 -5.16
C ILE A 85 -5.84 10.66 -3.90
N ASP A 86 -5.91 9.33 -4.04
CA ASP A 86 -5.74 8.40 -2.92
C ASP A 86 -4.34 8.51 -2.30
N GLY A 87 -3.30 8.63 -3.13
CA GLY A 87 -1.92 8.85 -2.71
C GLY A 87 -1.73 10.17 -1.98
N ILE A 88 -2.38 11.26 -2.41
CA ILE A 88 -2.35 12.56 -1.72
C ILE A 88 -2.99 12.45 -0.33
N ILE A 89 -4.10 11.73 -0.20
CA ILE A 89 -4.74 11.44 1.10
C ILE A 89 -3.77 10.66 2.00
N GLY A 90 -3.15 9.61 1.45
CA GLY A 90 -2.12 8.83 2.15
C GLY A 90 -0.94 9.67 2.61
N LEU A 91 -0.36 10.47 1.71
CA LEU A 91 0.76 11.36 1.99
C LEU A 91 0.41 12.40 3.07
N SER A 92 -0.81 12.95 3.01
CA SER A 92 -1.30 13.87 4.04
C SER A 92 -1.33 13.18 5.40
N GLY A 93 -1.83 11.94 5.46
CA GLY A 93 -1.80 11.13 6.69
C GLY A 93 -0.38 10.78 7.15
N ALA A 94 0.54 10.47 6.24
CA ALA A 94 1.95 10.24 6.55
C ALA A 94 2.60 11.47 7.20
N VAL A 95 2.35 12.66 6.64
CA VAL A 95 2.84 13.94 7.19
C VAL A 95 2.21 14.25 8.54
N LEU A 96 0.94 13.89 8.78
CA LEU A 96 0.31 14.05 10.08
C LEU A 96 0.93 13.13 11.15
N ILE A 97 1.30 11.91 10.79
CA ILE A 97 1.89 10.92 11.71
C ILE A 97 3.38 11.21 11.98
N LEU A 98 4.16 11.43 10.92
CA LEU A 98 5.61 11.62 11.00
C LEU A 98 5.99 13.09 11.29
N GLY A 99 5.02 14.00 11.17
CA GLY A 99 5.19 15.43 11.27
C GLY A 99 5.75 16.06 9.99
N PHE A 100 5.52 17.36 9.82
CA PHE A 100 6.00 18.11 8.66
C PHE A 100 7.53 18.00 8.52
N PRO A 101 8.07 17.76 7.31
CA PRO A 101 9.50 17.70 7.08
C PRO A 101 10.11 19.10 7.21
N THR A 102 10.98 19.28 8.21
CA THR A 102 11.71 20.53 8.45
C THR A 102 13.08 20.56 7.78
N ASP A 103 13.59 19.40 7.37
CA ASP A 103 14.88 19.19 6.75
C ASP A 103 14.81 18.08 5.70
N PHE A 104 15.90 17.92 4.95
CA PHE A 104 15.99 16.94 3.87
C PHE A 104 16.01 15.50 4.40
N GLU A 105 16.59 15.24 5.56
CA GLU A 105 16.65 13.89 6.14
C GLU A 105 15.25 13.37 6.45
N LYS A 106 14.44 14.19 7.12
CA LYS A 106 13.06 13.85 7.43
C LYS A 106 12.21 13.70 6.17
N LEU A 107 12.38 14.58 5.18
CA LEU A 107 11.72 14.45 3.88
C LEU A 107 12.09 13.12 3.20
N PHE A 108 13.37 12.75 3.25
CA PHE A 108 13.87 11.51 2.67
C PHE A 108 13.30 10.27 3.38
N LEU A 109 13.21 10.26 4.70
CA LEU A 109 12.60 9.15 5.44
C LEU A 109 11.09 9.02 5.19
N ILE A 110 10.35 10.14 5.09
CA ILE A 110 8.94 10.12 4.67
C ILE A 110 8.82 9.56 3.25
N PHE A 111 9.69 9.98 2.33
CA PHE A 111 9.72 9.46 0.97
C PHE A 111 9.95 7.95 0.95
N ILE A 112 10.93 7.45 1.71
CA ILE A 112 11.19 6.00 1.83
C ILE A 112 9.96 5.25 2.34
N ALA A 113 9.33 5.74 3.41
CA ALA A 113 8.17 5.08 3.99
C ALA A 113 7.01 4.99 2.98
N VAL A 114 6.69 6.11 2.33
CA VAL A 114 5.64 6.18 1.30
C VAL A 114 6.01 5.28 0.12
N PHE A 115 7.20 5.43 -0.45
CA PHE A 115 7.66 4.67 -1.60
C PHE A 115 7.64 3.16 -1.34
N ALA A 116 8.21 2.71 -0.23
CA ALA A 116 8.26 1.30 0.12
C ALA A 116 6.87 0.71 0.36
N SER A 117 5.93 1.49 0.92
CA SER A 117 4.55 1.05 1.17
C SER A 117 3.71 0.83 -0.09
N ILE A 118 4.03 1.50 -1.20
CA ILE A 118 3.30 1.38 -2.48
C ILE A 118 4.06 0.57 -3.53
N LEU A 119 5.32 0.22 -3.24
CA LEU A 119 6.18 -0.55 -4.14
C LEU A 119 5.59 -1.93 -4.50
N PRO A 120 4.97 -2.71 -3.58
CA PRO A 120 4.33 -3.98 -3.94
C PRO A 120 3.29 -3.85 -5.05
N ASP A 121 2.40 -2.86 -4.98
CA ASP A 121 1.41 -2.57 -6.02
C ASP A 121 2.05 -2.20 -7.36
N ALA A 122 3.10 -1.37 -7.34
CA ALA A 122 3.82 -1.00 -8.56
C ALA A 122 4.47 -2.24 -9.21
N LEU A 123 5.04 -3.14 -8.40
CA LEU A 123 5.62 -4.39 -8.86
C LEU A 123 4.57 -5.36 -9.40
N GLU A 124 3.36 -5.38 -8.84
CA GLU A 124 2.22 -6.12 -9.39
C GLU A 124 1.86 -5.60 -10.79
N VAL A 125 1.81 -4.27 -11.00
CA VAL A 125 1.59 -3.70 -12.34
C VAL A 125 2.71 -4.11 -13.30
N CYS A 126 3.97 -4.05 -12.88
CA CYS A 126 5.09 -4.55 -13.69
C CYS A 126 4.93 -6.03 -14.04
N TYR A 127 4.48 -6.86 -13.09
CA TYR A 127 4.19 -8.27 -13.35
C TYR A 127 3.11 -8.43 -14.41
N LEU A 128 2.01 -7.68 -14.34
CA LEU A 128 0.91 -7.78 -15.30
C LEU A 128 1.34 -7.42 -16.74
N ILE A 129 2.38 -6.59 -16.89
CA ILE A 129 2.96 -6.21 -18.19
C ILE A 129 3.98 -7.25 -18.67
N PHE A 130 4.97 -7.60 -17.83
CA PHE A 130 6.13 -8.38 -18.26
C PHE A 130 5.98 -9.89 -18.03
N LYS A 131 5.31 -10.31 -16.95
CA LYS A 131 5.11 -11.71 -16.54
C LYS A 131 6.41 -12.54 -16.43
N LYS A 132 7.53 -11.94 -16.03
CA LYS A 132 8.85 -12.59 -15.92
C LYS A 132 9.30 -12.77 -14.47
N PHE A 133 10.25 -13.68 -14.23
CA PHE A 133 11.02 -13.74 -12.99
C PHE A 133 11.89 -12.47 -12.84
N PRO A 134 12.04 -11.87 -11.63
CA PRO A 134 11.53 -12.32 -10.32
C PRO A 134 10.09 -11.86 -10.00
N LEU A 135 9.45 -11.08 -10.86
CA LEU A 135 8.12 -10.50 -10.62
C LEU A 135 7.04 -11.58 -10.39
N THR A 136 7.17 -12.76 -10.98
CA THR A 136 6.26 -13.90 -10.73
C THR A 136 6.28 -14.35 -9.27
N LEU A 137 7.42 -14.29 -8.58
CA LEU A 137 7.51 -14.64 -7.16
C LEU A 137 6.78 -13.60 -6.31
N ILE A 138 7.01 -12.32 -6.62
CA ILE A 138 6.39 -11.18 -5.95
C ILE A 138 4.88 -11.22 -6.13
N HIS A 139 4.40 -11.47 -7.36
CA HIS A 139 2.98 -11.64 -7.65
C HIS A 139 2.35 -12.78 -6.83
N ARG A 140 3.01 -13.94 -6.76
CA ARG A 140 2.51 -15.07 -5.95
C ARG A 140 2.42 -14.72 -4.47
N PHE A 141 3.42 -14.01 -3.95
CA PHE A 141 3.43 -13.58 -2.56
C PHE A 141 2.36 -12.52 -2.29
N HIS A 142 2.24 -11.52 -3.16
CA HIS A 142 1.19 -10.50 -3.08
C HIS A 142 -0.22 -11.10 -3.17
N HIS A 143 -0.45 -12.07 -4.05
CA HIS A 143 -1.72 -12.77 -4.11
C HIS A 143 -1.96 -13.66 -2.87
N PHE A 144 -0.92 -14.23 -2.27
CA PHE A 144 -1.05 -15.02 -1.05
C PHE A 144 -1.49 -14.15 0.14
N THR A 145 -0.99 -12.91 0.22
CA THR A 145 -1.33 -11.97 1.30
C THR A 145 -2.67 -11.29 1.08
N HIS A 146 -3.07 -11.11 -0.19
CA HIS A 146 -4.34 -10.47 -0.55
C HIS A 146 -5.55 -11.30 -0.10
N THR A 147 -6.22 -10.84 0.95
CA THR A 147 -7.46 -11.46 1.42
C THR A 147 -8.51 -11.42 0.31
N ARG A 148 -9.19 -12.56 0.07
CA ARG A 148 -10.25 -12.65 -0.94
C ARG A 148 -11.33 -11.59 -0.65
N LYS A 149 -11.36 -10.57 -1.50
CA LYS A 149 -12.07 -9.28 -1.37
C LYS A 149 -13.48 -9.43 -0.78
N VAL A 150 -13.60 -9.19 0.54
CA VAL A 150 -14.81 -9.47 1.34
C VAL A 150 -15.95 -8.47 1.04
N PHE A 151 -15.64 -7.34 0.41
CA PHE A 151 -16.58 -6.23 0.21
C PHE A 151 -16.82 -5.83 -1.25
N GLU A 152 -16.54 -6.71 -2.22
CA GLU A 152 -16.85 -6.40 -3.63
C GLU A 152 -18.33 -6.01 -3.81
N GLY A 153 -18.58 -4.91 -4.53
CA GLY A 153 -19.93 -4.34 -4.71
C GLY A 153 -20.52 -3.62 -3.50
N ARG A 154 -19.81 -3.52 -2.37
CA ARG A 154 -20.27 -2.88 -1.13
C ARG A 154 -19.31 -1.76 -0.65
N PRO A 155 -19.12 -0.69 -1.44
CA PRO A 155 -18.09 0.33 -1.18
C PRO A 155 -18.24 1.02 0.18
N PHE A 156 -19.48 1.30 0.61
CA PHE A 156 -19.73 1.98 1.88
C PHE A 156 -19.19 1.19 3.09
N PHE A 157 -19.54 -0.10 3.20
CA PHE A 157 -19.06 -0.97 4.27
C PHE A 157 -17.55 -1.19 4.17
N GLY A 158 -17.04 -1.36 2.94
CA GLY A 158 -15.61 -1.50 2.67
C GLY A 158 -14.80 -0.31 3.18
N ILE A 159 -15.16 0.91 2.78
CA ILE A 159 -14.48 2.13 3.20
C ILE A 159 -14.53 2.30 4.72
N ILE A 160 -15.70 2.11 5.35
CA ILE A 160 -15.83 2.23 6.81
C ILE A 160 -14.94 1.22 7.53
N SER A 161 -14.97 -0.05 7.12
CA SER A 161 -14.14 -1.10 7.73
C SER A 161 -12.64 -0.79 7.61
N GLN A 162 -12.22 -0.22 6.48
CA GLN A 162 -10.84 0.13 6.21
C GLN A 162 -10.40 1.34 7.04
N ILE A 163 -11.23 2.38 7.16
CA ILE A 163 -10.97 3.53 8.04
C ILE A 163 -10.82 3.07 9.49
N ILE A 164 -11.73 2.23 9.98
CA ILE A 164 -11.68 1.69 11.35
C ILE A 164 -10.40 0.86 11.55
N SER A 165 -10.08 -0.03 10.61
CA SER A 165 -8.88 -0.87 10.70
C SER A 165 -7.60 -0.04 10.72
N VAL A 166 -7.46 0.92 9.80
CA VAL A 166 -6.31 1.85 9.75
C VAL A 166 -6.20 2.65 11.05
N ALA A 167 -7.31 3.17 11.57
CA ALA A 167 -7.32 3.94 12.82
C ALA A 167 -6.88 3.08 14.02
N ILE A 168 -7.43 1.86 14.16
CA ILE A 168 -7.08 0.95 15.27
C ILE A 168 -5.62 0.53 15.18
N ILE A 169 -5.15 0.10 14.00
CA ILE A 169 -3.77 -0.35 13.81
C ILE A 169 -2.80 0.80 14.10
N SER A 170 -3.07 1.99 13.56
CA SER A 170 -2.22 3.16 13.79
C SER A 170 -2.20 3.56 15.26
N ALA A 171 -3.35 3.50 15.96
CA ALA A 171 -3.42 3.77 17.38
C ALA A 171 -2.65 2.75 18.22
N VAL A 172 -2.76 1.45 17.90
CA VAL A 172 -2.01 0.39 18.58
C VAL A 172 -0.51 0.57 18.37
N LEU A 173 -0.07 0.83 17.13
CA LEU A 173 1.34 1.08 16.81
C LEU A 173 1.87 2.32 17.54
N PHE A 174 1.08 3.39 17.59
CA PHE A 174 1.43 4.58 18.36
C PHE A 174 1.57 4.28 19.85
N LEU A 175 0.64 3.54 20.45
CA LEU A 175 0.73 3.15 21.87
C LEU A 175 1.97 2.30 22.15
N LEU A 176 2.24 1.30 21.29
CA LEU A 176 3.43 0.46 21.42
C LEU A 176 4.73 1.26 21.32
N ALA A 177 4.80 2.24 20.42
CA ALA A 177 5.98 3.08 20.26
C ALA A 177 6.25 4.02 21.44
N ASN A 178 5.24 4.32 22.27
CA ASN A 178 5.38 5.19 23.45
C ASN A 178 5.54 4.41 24.78
N TRP A 179 5.40 3.08 24.76
CA TRP A 179 5.52 2.23 25.95
C TRP A 179 6.94 1.66 26.16
N PHE A 180 7.80 1.72 25.13
CA PHE A 180 9.21 1.32 25.18
C PHE A 180 10.12 2.54 25.00
#